data_AF-A0A498CKX2-F1
#
_entry.id   AF-A0A498CKX2-F1
#
_cell.length_a   1.000
_cell.length_b   1.000
_cell.length_c   1.000
_cell.angle_alpha   90.00
_cell.angle_beta   90.00
_cell.angle_gamma   90.00
#
_symmetry.space_group_name_H-M   'P 1'
#
loop_
_entity.id
_entity.type
_entity.pdbx_description
1 polymer ?
#
loop_
_entity_poly.entity_id
_entity_poly.type
_entity_poly.pdbx_seq_one_letter_code
_entity_poly.pdbx_strand_id
1 'polypeptide(L)'
;MFTVSFRVTKKQVAAAAAVFVLALAGGIWAQAALSELRGDPAQAPAEAKVEKVAAKTNEQRISFLETFGWEVEGEEDEIVEVKIPQEFDDVFEKYNEIQKQQGCDLSKYAGKRCKRYTYVIENYPGQAEGVRANILVYKNKVIGGDVCSVELDGFMHGFAQRTD
;
A
#
# COMPACT_ATOMS: atom_id res chain seq x y z
N MET A 1 -11.93 27.10 -62.89
CA MET A 1 -11.58 26.03 -61.92
C MET A 1 -10.06 25.99 -61.86
N PHE A 2 -9.46 26.59 -60.83
CA PHE A 2 -8.01 26.69 -60.68
C PHE A 2 -7.56 25.70 -59.60
N THR A 3 -6.79 24.69 -59.98
CA THR A 3 -6.08 23.81 -59.05
C THR A 3 -4.69 24.37 -58.81
N VAL A 4 -4.41 24.78 -57.57
CA VAL A 4 -3.06 25.18 -57.14
C VAL A 4 -2.37 23.94 -56.58
N SER A 5 -1.32 23.49 -57.26
CA SER A 5 -0.49 22.36 -56.83
C SER A 5 0.69 22.87 -56.01
N PHE A 6 0.72 22.61 -54.69
CA PHE A 6 1.89 22.88 -53.86
C PHE A 6 2.85 21.69 -53.92
N ARG A 7 4.07 21.92 -54.43
CA ARG A 7 5.14 20.92 -54.45
C ARG A 7 5.97 21.07 -53.17
N VAL A 8 5.68 20.23 -52.17
CA VAL A 8 6.41 20.22 -50.89
C VAL A 8 7.84 19.75 -51.12
N THR A 9 8.82 20.52 -50.63
CA THR A 9 10.25 20.18 -50.73
C THR A 9 10.77 19.57 -49.42
N LYS A 10 11.74 18.65 -49.51
CA LYS A 10 12.28 17.89 -48.35
C LYS A 10 12.81 18.78 -47.21
N LYS A 11 13.22 20.02 -47.50
CA LYS A 11 13.72 20.98 -46.49
C LYS A 11 12.59 21.60 -45.64
N GLN A 12 11.37 21.69 -46.16
CA GLN A 12 10.22 22.23 -45.43
C GLN A 12 9.58 21.20 -44.49
N VAL A 13 9.72 19.90 -44.79
CA VAL A 13 9.28 18.80 -43.91
C VAL A 13 10.16 18.68 -42.66
N ALA A 14 11.48 18.86 -42.80
CA ALA A 14 12.42 18.80 -41.68
C ALA A 14 12.22 19.95 -40.67
N ALA A 15 11.93 21.17 -41.16
CA ALA A 15 11.64 22.31 -40.30
C ALA A 15 10.33 22.15 -39.50
N ALA A 16 9.30 21.55 -40.11
CA ALA A 16 8.04 21.25 -39.42
C ALA A 16 8.18 20.15 -38.36
N ALA A 17 9.05 19.15 -38.58
CA ALA A 17 9.31 18.09 -37.60
C ALA A 17 10.07 18.59 -36.36
N ALA A 18 11.03 19.51 -36.53
CA ALA A 18 11.81 20.05 -35.41
C ALA A 18 10.96 20.92 -34.45
N VAL A 19 10.00 21.67 -34.98
CA VAL A 19 9.05 22.48 -34.19
C VAL A 19 8.10 21.57 -33.40
N PHE A 20 7.71 20.42 -33.95
CA PHE A 20 6.85 19.45 -33.27
C PHE A 20 7.58 18.75 -32.10
N VAL A 21 8.87 18.43 -32.25
CA VAL A 21 9.67 17.82 -31.18
C VAL A 21 9.94 18.79 -30.02
N LEU A 22 10.18 20.08 -30.33
CA LEU A 22 10.37 21.11 -29.29
C LEU A 22 9.08 21.43 -28.53
N ALA A 23 7.91 21.40 -29.20
CA ALA A 23 6.61 21.55 -28.55
C ALA A 23 6.26 20.37 -27.62
N LEU A 24 6.66 19.14 -27.98
CA LEU A 24 6.47 17.96 -27.14
C LEU A 24 7.41 17.95 -25.93
N ALA A 25 8.67 18.36 -26.09
CA ALA A 25 9.61 18.47 -24.97
C ALA A 25 9.21 19.58 -23.97
N GLY A 26 8.73 20.74 -24.46
CA GLY A 26 8.25 21.83 -23.61
C GLY A 26 6.97 21.48 -22.83
N GLY A 27 6.07 20.70 -23.42
CA GLY A 27 4.85 20.23 -22.76
C GLY A 27 5.12 19.28 -21.58
N ILE A 28 6.16 18.44 -21.68
CA ILE A 28 6.53 17.49 -20.62
C ILE A 28 7.17 18.22 -19.42
N TRP A 29 8.02 19.22 -19.65
CA TRP A 29 8.59 20.04 -18.58
C TRP A 29 7.55 20.95 -17.90
N ALA A 30 6.59 21.48 -18.67
CA ALA A 30 5.51 22.31 -18.14
C ALA A 30 4.54 21.52 -17.24
N GLN A 31 4.31 20.22 -17.49
CA GLN A 31 3.47 19.38 -16.62
C GLN A 31 4.13 19.06 -15.28
N ALA A 32 5.45 18.83 -15.24
CA ALA A 32 6.17 18.57 -14.00
C ALA A 32 6.18 19.81 -13.07
N ALA A 33 6.50 20.99 -13.61
CA ALA A 33 6.52 22.23 -12.83
C ALA A 33 5.12 22.71 -12.37
N LEU A 34 4.07 22.39 -13.14
CA LEU A 34 2.69 22.71 -12.75
C LEU A 34 2.13 21.77 -11.67
N SER A 35 2.72 20.58 -11.51
CA SER A 35 2.34 19.63 -10.44
C SER A 35 2.85 20.04 -9.07
N GLU A 36 3.97 20.77 -8.97
CA GLU A 36 4.45 21.31 -7.69
C GLU A 36 3.64 22.53 -7.21
N LEU A 37 3.06 23.31 -8.12
CA LEU A 37 2.24 24.49 -7.81
C LEU A 37 0.77 24.16 -7.54
N ARG A 38 0.29 23.04 -8.07
CA ARG A 38 -1.04 22.51 -7.79
C ARG A 38 -0.90 21.58 -6.61
N GLY A 39 -0.80 22.16 -5.40
CA GLY A 39 -0.88 21.39 -4.16
C GLY A 39 -1.99 20.36 -4.30
N ASP A 40 -1.58 19.09 -4.33
CA ASP A 40 -2.49 17.96 -4.44
C ASP A 40 -3.53 18.15 -3.33
N PRO A 41 -4.84 18.28 -3.64
CA PRO A 41 -5.83 18.23 -2.60
C PRO A 41 -5.64 16.85 -1.99
N ALA A 42 -5.13 16.81 -0.76
CA ALA A 42 -4.89 15.61 0.02
C ALA A 42 -5.94 14.58 -0.37
N GLN A 43 -5.51 13.60 -1.19
CA GLN A 43 -6.35 12.48 -1.52
C GLN A 43 -6.65 11.87 -0.17
N ALA A 44 -7.89 12.02 0.30
CA ALA A 44 -8.38 11.26 1.42
C ALA A 44 -7.93 9.81 1.15
N PRO A 45 -7.09 9.21 2.00
CA PRO A 45 -6.46 7.95 1.67
C PRO A 45 -7.59 7.00 1.34
N ALA A 46 -7.60 6.50 0.10
CA ALA A 46 -8.48 5.40 -0.27
C ALA A 46 -8.21 4.33 0.78
N GLU A 47 -9.23 3.93 1.55
CA GLU A 47 -9.11 2.91 2.60
C GLU A 47 -8.28 1.75 2.04
N ALA A 48 -7.01 1.66 2.44
CA ALA A 48 -6.08 0.74 1.84
C ALA A 48 -6.54 -0.67 2.21
N LYS A 49 -7.08 -1.40 1.23
CA LYS A 49 -7.62 -2.75 1.45
C LYS A 49 -6.52 -3.77 1.27
N VAL A 50 -6.51 -4.75 2.16
CA VAL A 50 -5.68 -5.94 2.02
C VAL A 50 -6.27 -6.79 0.91
N GLU A 51 -5.71 -6.68 -0.29
CA GLU A 51 -6.02 -7.60 -1.37
C GLU A 51 -5.36 -8.97 -1.13
N LYS A 52 -5.61 -9.96 -1.99
CA LYS A 52 -5.08 -11.33 -1.83
C LYS A 52 -3.57 -11.40 -2.08
N VAL A 53 -2.78 -10.81 -1.18
CA VAL A 53 -1.33 -10.66 -1.28
C VAL A 53 -0.64 -11.97 -0.89
N ALA A 54 0.39 -12.33 -1.67
CA ALA A 54 1.25 -13.46 -1.34
C ALA A 54 2.15 -13.10 -0.16
N ALA A 55 2.34 -14.02 0.78
CA ALA A 55 3.11 -13.82 2.00
C ALA A 55 3.92 -15.07 2.38
N LYS A 56 4.38 -15.81 1.37
CA LYS A 56 5.15 -17.05 1.56
C LYS A 56 6.54 -16.75 2.11
N THR A 57 7.21 -15.74 1.56
CA THR A 57 8.58 -15.38 1.90
C THR A 57 8.61 -14.14 2.79
N ASN A 58 9.74 -13.91 3.45
CA ASN A 58 9.93 -12.74 4.31
C ASN A 58 9.82 -11.45 3.51
N GLU A 59 10.44 -11.39 2.34
CA GLU A 59 10.45 -10.23 1.45
C GLU A 59 9.02 -9.88 1.01
N GLN A 60 8.17 -10.89 0.75
CA GLN A 60 6.77 -10.66 0.41
C GLN A 60 5.98 -10.03 1.56
N ARG A 61 6.31 -10.37 2.81
CA ARG A 61 5.68 -9.83 4.02
C ARG A 61 6.14 -8.39 4.28
N ILE A 62 7.43 -8.12 4.14
CA ILE A 62 7.99 -6.77 4.26
C ILE A 62 7.42 -5.87 3.17
N SER A 63 7.47 -6.29 1.90
CA SER A 63 6.88 -5.49 0.81
C SER A 63 5.39 -5.27 0.97
N PHE A 64 4.66 -6.19 1.59
CA PHE A 64 3.26 -5.96 1.94
C PHE A 64 3.10 -4.81 2.94
N LEU A 65 3.91 -4.76 4.01
CA LEU A 65 3.88 -3.67 4.99
C LEU A 65 4.32 -2.32 4.39
N GLU A 66 5.32 -2.34 3.50
CA GLU A 66 5.75 -1.16 2.75
C GLU A 66 4.62 -0.54 1.91
N THR A 67 3.68 -1.35 1.39
CA THR A 67 2.52 -0.82 0.65
C THR A 67 1.60 0.06 1.50
N PHE A 68 1.66 -0.08 2.84
CA PHE A 68 0.97 0.75 3.81
C PHE A 68 1.87 1.85 4.40
N GLY A 69 3.10 1.99 3.90
CA GLY A 69 4.07 2.98 4.35
C GLY A 69 4.83 2.60 5.63
N TRP A 70 4.79 1.34 6.06
CA TRP A 70 5.55 0.89 7.22
C TRP A 70 6.96 0.46 6.84
N GLU A 71 7.93 0.97 7.58
CA GLU A 71 9.32 0.50 7.58
C GLU A 71 9.49 -0.43 8.77
N VAL A 72 10.06 -1.61 8.52
CA VAL A 72 10.24 -2.64 9.53
C VAL A 72 11.64 -3.23 9.50
N GLU A 73 12.03 -3.84 10.62
CA GLU A 73 13.24 -4.66 10.68
C GLU A 73 13.23 -5.75 9.59
N GLY A 74 14.42 -6.09 9.09
CA GLY A 74 14.60 -6.98 7.94
C GLY A 74 14.21 -8.45 8.19
N GLU A 75 13.96 -8.85 9.43
CA GLU A 75 13.51 -10.19 9.81
C GLU A 75 12.33 -10.09 10.80
N GLU A 76 11.51 -11.14 10.83
CA GLU A 76 10.43 -11.26 11.81
C GLU A 76 10.96 -11.41 13.25
N ASP A 77 10.43 -10.60 14.18
CA ASP A 77 10.67 -10.69 15.64
C ASP A 77 10.09 -11.98 16.22
N GLU A 78 8.94 -12.43 15.69
CA GLU A 78 8.24 -13.62 16.18
C GLU A 78 7.46 -14.34 15.08
N ILE A 79 7.44 -15.68 15.14
CA ILE A 79 6.54 -16.53 14.33
C ILE A 79 5.74 -17.43 15.26
N VAL A 80 4.42 -17.30 15.26
CA VAL A 80 3.52 -18.12 16.07
C VAL A 80 2.47 -18.81 15.21
N GLU A 81 2.28 -20.12 15.39
CA GLU A 81 1.12 -20.81 14.84
C GLU A 81 -0.10 -20.56 15.73
N VAL A 82 -1.12 -19.90 15.17
CA VAL A 82 -2.35 -19.54 15.88
C VAL A 82 -3.54 -20.28 15.28
N LYS A 83 -4.46 -20.72 16.14
CA LYS A 83 -5.73 -21.31 15.70
C LYS A 83 -6.81 -20.24 15.77
N ILE A 84 -7.43 -19.95 14.63
CA ILE A 84 -8.61 -19.10 14.59
C ILE A 84 -9.75 -19.86 15.28
N PRO A 85 -10.42 -19.26 16.28
CA PRO A 85 -11.53 -19.90 16.98
C PRO A 85 -12.60 -20.42 16.01
N GLN A 86 -13.32 -21.47 16.42
CA GLN A 86 -14.44 -21.98 15.62
C GLN A 86 -15.66 -21.05 15.72
N GLU A 87 -15.83 -20.44 16.89
CA GLU A 87 -16.87 -19.48 17.24
C GLU A 87 -16.17 -18.24 17.83
N PHE A 88 -16.66 -17.05 17.51
CA PHE A 88 -16.03 -15.79 17.93
C PHE A 88 -16.78 -15.29 19.15
N ASP A 89 -16.05 -15.03 20.23
CA ASP A 89 -16.57 -14.30 21.38
C ASP A 89 -16.50 -12.78 21.12
N ASP A 90 -17.05 -11.98 22.02
CA ASP A 90 -17.07 -10.51 21.87
C ASP A 90 -15.67 -9.89 21.68
N VAL A 91 -14.61 -10.54 22.18
CA VAL A 91 -13.23 -10.08 22.05
C VAL A 91 -12.73 -10.34 20.63
N PHE A 92 -12.88 -11.57 20.14
CA PHE A 92 -12.45 -11.94 18.80
C PHE A 92 -13.34 -11.31 17.71
N GLU A 93 -14.62 -11.05 18.00
CA GLU A 93 -15.50 -10.29 17.12
C GLU A 93 -14.97 -8.87 16.89
N LYS A 94 -14.63 -8.13 17.95
CA LYS A 94 -14.01 -6.80 17.86
C LYS A 94 -12.70 -6.83 17.09
N TYR A 95 -11.87 -7.85 17.33
CA TYR A 95 -10.65 -8.02 16.54
C TYR A 95 -10.98 -8.23 15.05
N ASN A 96 -11.96 -9.09 14.73
CA ASN A 96 -12.38 -9.33 13.35
C ASN A 96 -13.04 -8.10 12.70
N GLU A 97 -13.61 -7.17 13.46
CA GLU A 97 -14.11 -5.90 12.93
C GLU A 97 -12.98 -5.03 12.37
N ILE A 98 -11.84 -4.95 13.06
CA ILE A 98 -10.61 -4.30 12.54
C ILE A 98 -10.21 -4.96 11.21
N GLN A 99 -10.25 -6.30 11.17
CA GLN A 99 -9.92 -7.05 9.96
C GLN A 99 -10.88 -6.75 8.80
N LYS A 100 -12.19 -6.64 9.08
CA LYS A 100 -13.22 -6.29 8.10
C LYS A 100 -13.04 -4.91 7.50
N GLN A 101 -12.64 -3.93 8.32
CA GLN A 101 -12.36 -2.57 7.85
C GLN A 101 -11.25 -2.55 6.79
N GLN A 102 -10.22 -3.37 6.95
CA GLN A 102 -9.14 -3.51 5.96
C GLN A 102 -9.44 -4.54 4.86
N GLY A 103 -10.69 -4.97 4.69
CA GLY A 103 -11.10 -5.90 3.63
C GLY A 103 -10.83 -7.39 3.90
N CYS A 104 -10.38 -7.75 5.10
CA CYS A 104 -10.19 -9.13 5.55
C CYS A 104 -11.41 -9.65 6.32
N ASP A 105 -11.56 -10.97 6.44
CA ASP A 105 -12.63 -11.54 7.28
C ASP A 105 -12.20 -12.90 7.83
N LEU A 106 -11.82 -12.93 9.10
CA LEU A 106 -11.29 -14.12 9.77
C LEU A 106 -12.35 -15.20 9.99
N SER A 107 -13.65 -14.85 9.97
CA SER A 107 -14.73 -15.84 10.11
C SER A 107 -14.71 -16.88 8.99
N LYS A 108 -14.22 -16.51 7.79
CA LYS A 108 -14.00 -17.41 6.65
C LYS A 108 -12.92 -18.47 6.90
N TYR A 109 -12.12 -18.27 7.93
CA TYR A 109 -11.02 -19.13 8.34
C TYR A 109 -11.24 -19.72 9.74
N ALA A 110 -12.48 -19.69 10.25
CA ALA A 110 -12.83 -20.27 11.55
C ALA A 110 -12.38 -21.74 11.67
N GLY A 111 -11.80 -22.08 12.83
CA GLY A 111 -11.25 -23.39 13.13
C GLY A 111 -9.95 -23.75 12.39
N LYS A 112 -9.43 -22.89 11.52
CA LYS A 112 -8.17 -23.12 10.79
C LYS A 112 -6.96 -22.64 11.61
N ARG A 113 -5.80 -23.21 11.31
CA ARG A 113 -4.51 -22.75 11.82
C ARG A 113 -3.82 -21.87 10.79
N CYS A 114 -3.31 -20.74 11.21
CA CYS A 114 -2.51 -19.83 10.40
C CYS A 114 -1.23 -19.46 11.15
N LYS A 115 -0.30 -18.78 10.48
CA LYS A 115 0.91 -18.24 11.11
C LYS A 115 0.74 -16.75 11.32
N ARG A 116 1.07 -16.26 12.51
CA ARG A 116 1.29 -14.85 12.78
C ARG A 116 2.78 -14.56 12.67
N TYR A 117 3.14 -13.62 11.83
CA TYR A 117 4.49 -13.07 11.73
C TYR A 117 4.47 -11.68 12.35
N THR A 118 5.39 -11.41 13.27
CA THR A 118 5.50 -10.13 13.96
C THR A 118 6.75 -9.42 13.48
N TYR A 119 6.65 -8.13 13.16
CA TYR A 119 7.77 -7.28 12.78
C TYR A 119 7.84 -6.06 13.68
N VAL A 120 9.06 -5.58 13.94
CA VAL A 120 9.29 -4.29 14.59
C VAL A 120 9.07 -3.17 13.58
N ILE A 121 8.22 -2.18 13.90
CA ILE A 121 8.05 -0.98 13.08
C ILE A 121 9.05 0.09 13.55
N GLU A 122 9.78 0.67 12.61
CA GLU A 122 10.82 1.68 12.87
C GLU A 122 10.34 3.12 12.62
N ASN A 123 9.24 3.30 11.88
CA ASN A 123 8.77 4.62 11.43
C ASN A 123 7.38 5.01 11.95
N TYR A 124 6.95 4.47 13.10
CA TYR A 124 5.63 4.81 13.65
C TYR A 124 5.59 6.28 14.14
N PRO A 125 4.64 7.12 13.68
CA PRO A 125 4.58 8.53 14.07
C PRO A 125 4.37 8.69 15.58
N GLY A 126 5.19 9.53 16.22
CA GLY A 126 5.05 9.88 17.63
C GLY A 126 5.52 8.80 18.62
N GLN A 127 5.93 7.63 18.17
CA GLN A 127 6.43 6.55 19.02
C GLN A 127 7.56 5.78 18.31
N ALA A 128 8.80 5.98 18.76
CA ALA A 128 9.99 5.41 18.12
C ALA A 128 10.18 3.90 18.37
N GLU A 129 9.66 3.37 19.49
CA GLU A 129 9.88 1.98 19.90
C GLU A 129 8.60 1.34 20.43
N GLY A 130 8.58 0.01 20.50
CA GLY A 130 7.46 -0.73 21.09
C GLY A 130 6.24 -0.90 20.18
N VAL A 131 6.32 -0.46 18.91
CA VAL A 131 5.28 -0.74 17.92
C VAL A 131 5.65 -1.98 17.10
N ARG A 132 4.64 -2.81 16.82
CA ARG A 132 4.75 -4.08 16.09
C ARG A 132 3.71 -4.17 14.99
N ALA A 133 4.08 -4.79 13.87
CA ALA A 133 3.16 -5.19 12.82
C ALA A 133 2.98 -6.71 12.83
N ASN A 134 1.74 -7.16 13.01
CA ASN A 134 1.34 -8.55 12.96
C ASN A 134 0.72 -8.87 11.59
N ILE A 135 1.19 -9.93 10.92
CA ILE A 135 0.62 -10.43 9.67
C ILE A 135 0.12 -11.86 9.88
N LEU A 136 -1.17 -12.09 9.68
CA LEU A 136 -1.77 -13.42 9.68
C LEU A 136 -1.72 -14.02 8.28
N VAL A 137 -1.03 -15.16 8.15
CA VAL A 137 -0.81 -15.86 6.89
C VAL A 137 -1.43 -17.25 6.92
N TYR A 138 -2.35 -17.51 5.98
CA TYR A 138 -2.92 -18.83 5.76
C TYR A 138 -2.74 -19.25 4.31
N LYS A 139 -2.20 -20.47 4.10
CA LYS A 139 -1.86 -20.99 2.76
C LYS A 139 -1.06 -19.98 1.92
N ASN A 140 -0.03 -19.39 2.53
CA ASN A 140 0.90 -18.42 1.91
C ASN A 140 0.25 -17.11 1.45
N LYS A 141 -0.92 -16.74 2.00
CA LYS A 141 -1.59 -15.47 1.70
C LYS A 141 -1.90 -14.72 2.98
N VAL A 142 -1.82 -13.40 2.91
CA VAL A 142 -2.32 -12.54 3.99
C VAL A 142 -3.83 -12.74 4.12
N ILE A 143 -4.29 -12.97 5.34
CA ILE A 143 -5.72 -13.09 5.69
C ILE A 143 -6.17 -12.08 6.74
N GLY A 144 -5.25 -11.26 7.24
CA GLY A 144 -5.48 -10.25 8.25
C GLY A 144 -4.19 -9.88 8.98
N GLY A 145 -4.32 -9.09 10.03
CA GLY A 145 -3.24 -8.62 10.87
C GLY A 145 -3.51 -7.20 11.39
N ASP A 146 -2.55 -6.65 12.11
CA ASP A 146 -2.72 -5.41 12.87
C ASP A 146 -1.38 -4.73 13.12
N VAL A 147 -1.44 -3.45 13.48
CA VAL A 147 -0.34 -2.69 14.05
C VAL A 147 -0.70 -2.38 15.50
N CYS A 148 0.18 -2.72 16.43
CA CYS A 148 -0.08 -2.58 17.86
C CYS A 148 1.14 -2.08 18.64
N SER A 149 0.87 -1.45 19.79
CA SER A 149 1.90 -1.09 20.78
C SER A 149 1.97 -2.16 21.88
N VAL A 150 3.18 -2.47 22.33
CA VAL A 150 3.43 -3.43 23.43
C VAL A 150 3.35 -2.79 24.83
N GLU A 151 3.09 -1.49 24.90
CA GLU A 151 2.95 -0.75 26.15
C GLU A 151 1.62 -1.07 26.88
N LEU A 152 1.58 -0.79 28.19
CA LEU A 152 0.40 -1.04 29.04
C LEU A 152 -0.85 -0.30 28.56
N ASP A 153 -0.70 0.96 28.14
CA ASP A 153 -1.76 1.78 27.53
C ASP A 153 -1.66 1.77 25.99
N GLY A 154 -1.27 0.62 25.45
CA GLY A 154 -1.05 0.43 24.02
C GLY A 154 -2.33 0.54 23.19
N PHE A 155 -2.14 0.49 21.87
CA PHE A 155 -3.21 0.55 20.89
C PHE A 155 -3.14 -0.65 19.95
N MET A 156 -4.21 -0.84 19.18
CA MET A 156 -4.25 -1.77 18.05
C MET A 156 -5.11 -1.16 16.94
N HIS A 157 -4.63 -1.21 15.71
CA HIS A 157 -5.38 -0.82 14.52
C HIS A 157 -5.00 -1.67 13.31
N GLY A 158 -5.72 -1.52 12.19
CA GLY A 158 -5.39 -2.20 10.92
C GLY A 158 -4.11 -1.64 10.29
N PHE A 159 -3.74 -2.13 9.11
CA PHE A 159 -2.47 -1.72 8.48
C PHE A 159 -2.45 -0.28 7.98
N ALA A 160 -3.58 0.36 7.71
CA ALA A 160 -3.59 1.76 7.31
C ALA A 160 -3.01 2.65 8.43
N GLN A 161 -2.12 3.57 8.06
CA GLN A 161 -1.60 4.57 8.99
C GLN A 161 -2.77 5.41 9.53
N ARG A 162 -2.70 5.76 10.82
CA ARG A 162 -3.65 6.68 11.41
C ARG A 162 -3.31 8.09 10.94
N THR A 163 -4.16 8.67 10.11
CA THR A 163 -4.23 10.11 9.91
C THR A 163 -5.12 10.67 11.03
N ASP A 164 -4.49 11.28 12.02
CA ASP A 164 -5.13 12.09 13.06
C ASP A 164 -5.68 13.43 12.52
#